data_AF-A0A0G0BTG0-F1
#
_entry.id   AF-A0A0G0BTG0-F1
#
_cell.length_a   1.000
_cell.length_b   1.000
_cell.length_c   1.000
_cell.angle_alpha   90.00
_cell.angle_beta   90.00
_cell.angle_gamma   90.00
#
_symmetry.space_group_name_H-M   'P 1'
#
loop_
_entity.id
_entity.type
_entity.pdbx_description
1 polymer ?
#
loop_
_entity_poly.entity_id
_entity_poly.type
_entity_poly.pdbx_seq_one_letter_code
_entity_poly.pdbx_strand_id
1 'polypeptide(L)'
;MTKDEVIRNLKVLALRFKNKKYLTLKEVRSIPKLDYYIQFHFRKFGNALDAANLPSSKLAAGMKITNEQLLNYLIGLHNKLGRNPKVWDFKDDEDIYKKYSKYKISWSIYKTRFGGLRKAIELMGGGATKSPKPSVINKNKQGNTELPWERRRFWGEAAEIHVMAELLYRGFQAANIPVDEGLDILAVKKNRTYYFQVKHKDLNNNQAIKITKSSFEKTGGGEVYYIFVLLSEDKRDFLIIPYHMMNDWIREKIVEDTNDGYLLYIKKRNNQYMLKEKTLKNYLNNWEDIK
;
A
#
# COMPACT_ATOMS: atom_id res chain seq x y z
N MET A 1 27.11 -12.48 -17.50
CA MET A 1 28.02 -12.30 -16.35
C MET A 1 27.71 -13.34 -15.31
N THR A 2 28.73 -13.98 -14.73
CA THR A 2 28.60 -14.88 -13.59
C THR A 2 28.33 -14.09 -12.30
N LYS A 3 27.93 -14.79 -11.23
CA LYS A 3 27.70 -14.20 -9.92
C LYS A 3 28.94 -13.47 -9.38
N ASP A 4 30.14 -14.02 -9.60
CA ASP A 4 31.41 -13.45 -9.16
C ASP A 4 31.84 -12.25 -10.00
N GLU A 5 31.55 -12.26 -11.31
CA GLU A 5 31.79 -11.12 -12.19
C GLU A 5 30.95 -9.90 -11.78
N VAL A 6 29.70 -10.11 -11.37
CA VAL A 6 28.85 -9.04 -10.83
C VAL A 6 29.47 -8.43 -9.57
N ILE A 7 29.92 -9.26 -8.63
CA ILE A 7 30.59 -8.80 -7.39
C ILE A 7 31.85 -7.99 -7.72
N ARG A 8 32.67 -8.50 -8.64
CA ARG A 8 33.91 -7.83 -9.06
C ARG A 8 33.62 -6.47 -9.68
N ASN A 9 32.63 -6.39 -10.58
CA ASN A 9 32.21 -5.15 -11.22
C ASN A 9 31.70 -4.11 -10.21
N LEU A 10 30.94 -4.54 -9.20
CA LEU A 10 30.50 -3.66 -8.11
C LEU A 10 31.68 -3.09 -7.31
N LYS A 11 32.68 -3.91 -6.97
CA LYS A 11 33.88 -3.44 -6.27
C LYS A 11 34.70 -2.47 -7.14
N VAL A 12 34.84 -2.73 -8.43
CA VAL A 12 35.50 -1.83 -9.38
C VAL A 12 34.76 -0.49 -9.47
N LEU A 13 33.43 -0.50 -9.56
CA LEU A 13 32.64 0.73 -9.54
C LEU A 13 32.83 1.52 -8.23
N ALA A 14 32.84 0.84 -7.09
CA ALA A 14 33.09 1.49 -5.80
C ALA A 14 34.48 2.14 -5.74
N LEU A 15 35.50 1.50 -6.31
CA LEU A 15 36.86 2.07 -6.42
C LEU A 15 36.93 3.23 -7.41
N ARG A 16 36.15 3.20 -8.50
CA ARG A 16 36.06 4.30 -9.47
C ARG A 16 35.37 5.53 -8.90
N PHE A 17 34.37 5.31 -8.04
CA PHE A 17 33.58 6.37 -7.40
C PHE A 17 33.88 6.51 -5.90
N LYS A 18 35.15 6.41 -5.50
CA LYS A 18 35.62 6.50 -4.10
C LYS A 18 35.10 7.73 -3.33
N ASN A 19 34.85 8.83 -4.04
CA ASN A 19 34.37 10.08 -3.44
C ASN A 19 32.86 10.06 -3.15
N LYS A 20 32.14 9.06 -3.64
CA LYS A 20 30.71 8.87 -3.36
C LYS A 20 30.52 7.92 -2.19
N LYS A 21 29.61 8.32 -1.30
CA LYS A 21 29.26 7.55 -0.11
C LYS A 21 28.62 6.18 -0.45
N TYR A 22 27.95 6.06 -1.61
CA TYR A 22 27.26 4.85 -2.06
C TYR A 22 27.21 4.77 -3.60
N LEU A 23 27.13 3.55 -4.13
CA LEU A 23 26.78 3.32 -5.55
C LEU A 23 25.27 3.46 -5.76
N THR A 24 24.87 4.16 -6.80
CA THR A 24 23.48 4.29 -7.23
C THR A 24 23.25 3.51 -8.54
N LEU A 25 21.99 3.40 -8.94
CA LEU A 25 21.62 2.73 -10.20
C LEU A 25 22.28 3.41 -11.43
N LYS A 26 22.58 4.71 -11.35
CA LYS A 26 23.26 5.44 -12.41
C LYS A 26 24.68 4.93 -12.64
N GLU A 27 25.44 4.65 -11.58
CA GLU A 27 26.79 4.10 -11.72
C GLU A 27 26.76 2.65 -12.18
N VAL A 28 25.81 1.85 -11.69
CA VAL A 28 25.64 0.45 -12.12
C VAL A 28 25.39 0.35 -13.62
N ARG A 29 24.54 1.23 -14.17
CA ARG A 29 24.22 1.27 -15.60
C ARG A 29 25.36 1.76 -16.50
N SER A 30 26.46 2.26 -15.92
CA SER A 30 27.68 2.55 -16.69
C SER A 30 28.39 1.28 -17.20
N ILE A 31 28.05 0.12 -16.63
CA ILE A 31 28.49 -1.19 -17.12
C ILE A 31 27.31 -1.85 -17.84
N PRO A 32 27.44 -2.20 -19.14
CA PRO A 32 26.34 -2.77 -19.91
C PRO A 32 25.75 -4.01 -19.25
N LYS A 33 24.41 -4.01 -19.11
CA LYS A 33 23.60 -5.12 -18.57
C LYS A 33 23.92 -5.51 -17.11
N LEU A 34 24.71 -4.73 -16.37
CA LEU A 34 25.06 -5.09 -14.98
C LEU A 34 23.83 -5.08 -14.05
N ASP A 35 22.90 -4.15 -14.24
CA ASP A 35 21.63 -4.09 -13.50
C ASP A 35 20.75 -5.32 -13.75
N TYR A 36 20.68 -5.78 -15.00
CA TYR A 36 20.03 -7.05 -15.35
C TYR A 36 20.64 -8.24 -14.62
N TYR A 37 21.97 -8.39 -14.62
CA TYR A 37 22.64 -9.52 -13.95
C TYR A 37 22.57 -9.44 -12.41
N ILE A 38 22.51 -8.23 -11.84
CA ILE A 38 22.21 -8.03 -10.42
C ILE A 38 20.82 -8.58 -10.08
N GLN A 39 19.82 -8.27 -10.89
CA GLN A 39 18.46 -8.77 -10.69
C GLN A 39 18.39 -10.29 -10.89
N PHE A 40 19.06 -10.83 -11.91
CA PHE A 40 19.08 -12.26 -12.20
C PHE A 40 19.72 -13.09 -11.08
N HIS A 41 20.90 -12.70 -10.57
CA HIS A 41 21.65 -13.50 -9.59
C HIS A 41 21.33 -13.20 -8.12
N PHE A 42 20.96 -11.95 -7.81
CA PHE A 42 20.81 -11.49 -6.42
C PHE A 42 19.38 -11.03 -6.10
N ARG A 43 18.48 -10.99 -7.09
CA ARG A 43 17.09 -10.50 -7.04
C ARG A 43 16.96 -9.00 -6.75
N LYS A 44 17.76 -8.46 -5.83
CA LYS A 44 17.74 -7.07 -5.37
C LYS A 44 19.16 -6.50 -5.35
N PHE A 45 19.28 -5.21 -5.67
CA PHE A 45 20.56 -4.51 -5.67
C PHE A 45 21.26 -4.52 -4.29
N GLY A 46 20.51 -4.42 -3.20
CA GLY A 46 21.05 -4.51 -1.83
C GLY A 46 21.80 -5.82 -1.58
N ASN A 47 21.23 -6.95 -2.00
CA ASN A 47 21.85 -8.27 -1.82
C ASN A 47 23.17 -8.40 -2.60
N ALA A 48 23.26 -7.78 -3.77
CA ALA A 48 24.49 -7.76 -4.57
C ALA A 48 25.58 -6.88 -3.93
N LEU A 49 25.19 -5.73 -3.35
CA LEU A 49 26.10 -4.88 -2.58
C LEU A 49 26.61 -5.59 -1.32
N ASP A 50 25.74 -6.30 -0.61
CA ASP A 50 26.11 -7.09 0.57
C ASP A 50 27.10 -8.21 0.21
N ALA A 51 26.84 -8.94 -0.88
CA ALA A 51 27.76 -9.95 -1.40
C ALA A 51 29.11 -9.37 -1.85
N ALA A 52 29.13 -8.09 -2.24
CA ALA A 52 30.34 -7.35 -2.59
C ALA A 52 31.02 -6.67 -1.38
N ASN A 53 30.43 -6.78 -0.19
CA ASN A 53 30.84 -6.07 1.03
C ASN A 53 30.88 -4.53 0.85
N LEU A 54 29.90 -3.99 0.12
CA LEU A 54 29.77 -2.57 -0.18
C LEU A 54 28.60 -1.94 0.60
N PRO A 55 28.73 -0.66 0.99
CA PRO A 55 27.67 0.03 1.70
C PRO A 55 26.46 0.26 0.79
N SER A 56 25.29 -0.11 1.28
CA SER A 56 23.99 0.12 0.63
C SER A 56 23.33 1.38 1.18
N SER A 57 22.33 1.92 0.47
CA SER A 57 21.68 3.21 0.80
C SER A 57 21.12 3.26 2.23
N LYS A 58 20.74 4.45 2.72
CA LYS A 58 20.13 4.66 4.07
C LYS A 58 19.03 3.63 4.42
N LEU A 59 18.29 3.16 3.41
CA LEU A 59 17.24 2.14 3.55
C LEU A 59 17.80 0.76 3.91
N ALA A 60 18.92 0.37 3.32
CA ALA A 60 19.54 -0.94 3.50
C ALA A 60 20.48 -0.99 4.72
N ALA A 61 21.08 0.13 5.12
CA ALA A 61 21.65 0.29 6.46
C ALA A 61 20.58 0.11 7.56
N GLY A 62 19.36 0.60 7.32
CA GLY A 62 18.18 0.37 8.15
C GLY A 62 17.59 -1.05 8.05
N MET A 63 18.13 -1.94 7.19
CA MET A 63 17.75 -3.36 7.15
C MET A 63 18.64 -4.26 8.01
N LYS A 64 19.76 -3.75 8.54
CA LYS A 64 20.65 -4.48 9.47
C LYS A 64 20.10 -4.58 10.90
N ILE A 65 19.21 -3.67 11.29
CA ILE A 65 18.57 -3.69 12.60
C ILE A 65 17.50 -4.78 12.63
N THR A 66 17.54 -5.63 13.67
CA THR A 66 16.55 -6.70 13.84
C THR A 66 15.19 -6.12 14.26
N ASN A 67 14.12 -6.89 14.06
CA ASN A 67 12.80 -6.50 14.54
C ASN A 67 12.79 -6.29 16.06
N GLU A 68 13.52 -7.11 16.80
CA GLU A 68 13.69 -6.97 18.25
C GLU A 68 14.39 -5.66 18.63
N GLN A 69 15.49 -5.31 17.95
CA GLN A 69 16.18 -4.04 18.17
C GLN A 69 15.29 -2.83 17.81
N LEU A 70 14.44 -2.93 16.79
CA LEU A 70 13.45 -1.90 16.47
C LEU A 70 12.37 -1.77 17.55
N LEU A 71 11.90 -2.86 18.13
CA LEU A 71 10.93 -2.82 19.23
C LEU A 71 11.57 -2.26 20.51
N ASN A 72 12.79 -2.68 20.84
CA ASN A 72 13.54 -2.16 21.98
C ASN A 72 13.85 -0.66 21.83
N TYR A 73 14.20 -0.21 20.62
CA TYR A 73 14.31 1.21 20.33
C TYR A 73 13.00 1.95 20.58
N LEU A 74 11.87 1.38 20.13
CA LEU A 74 10.54 1.97 20.29
C LEU A 74 10.12 2.05 21.76
N ILE A 75 10.42 1.03 22.55
CA ILE A 75 10.22 0.99 24.02
C ILE A 75 11.06 2.09 24.68
N GLY A 76 12.34 2.21 24.31
CA GLY A 76 13.20 3.28 24.82
C GLY A 76 12.63 4.67 24.54
N LEU A 77 12.11 4.88 23.32
CA LEU A 77 11.50 6.13 22.91
C LEU A 77 10.18 6.42 23.67
N HIS A 78 9.34 5.40 23.88
CA HIS A 78 8.13 5.50 24.70
C HIS A 78 8.47 5.93 26.13
N ASN A 79 9.46 5.28 26.75
CA ASN A 79 9.88 5.58 28.13
C ASN A 79 10.43 7.00 28.26
N LYS A 80 11.20 7.49 27.28
CA LYS A 80 11.72 8.87 27.26
C LYS A 80 10.60 9.91 27.12
N LEU A 81 9.57 9.61 26.32
CA LEU A 81 8.50 10.55 26.02
C LEU A 81 7.37 10.53 27.06
N GLY A 82 7.24 9.47 27.87
CA GLY A 82 6.08 9.24 28.74
C GLY A 82 4.76 9.03 27.98
N ARG A 83 4.84 8.81 26.67
CA ARG A 83 3.71 8.59 25.75
C ARG A 83 4.14 7.75 24.56
N ASN A 84 3.16 7.24 23.83
CA ASN A 84 3.43 6.55 22.56
C ASN A 84 4.15 7.47 21.55
N PRO A 85 5.24 6.98 20.92
CA PRO A 85 5.95 7.73 19.88
C PRO A 85 5.07 7.98 18.64
N LYS A 86 5.17 9.18 18.09
CA LYS A 86 4.60 9.64 16.83
C LYS A 86 5.70 9.73 15.77
N VAL A 87 5.29 9.90 14.51
CA VAL A 87 6.20 9.95 13.34
C VAL A 87 7.34 10.96 13.49
N TRP A 88 7.07 12.14 14.05
CA TRP A 88 8.06 13.21 14.25
C TRP A 88 9.08 12.89 15.35
N ASP A 89 8.70 12.10 16.36
CA ASP A 89 9.60 11.77 17.48
C ASP A 89 10.85 10.98 17.03
N PHE A 90 10.76 10.24 15.90
CA PHE A 90 11.90 9.55 15.28
C PHE A 90 12.90 10.50 14.64
N LYS A 91 12.42 11.64 14.13
CA LYS A 91 13.26 12.69 13.56
C LYS A 91 13.97 13.45 14.67
N ASP A 92 13.25 13.69 15.75
CA ASP A 92 13.67 14.51 16.89
C ASP A 92 14.50 13.72 17.92
N ASP A 93 14.53 12.38 17.81
CA ASP A 93 15.43 11.56 18.63
C ASP A 93 16.89 11.77 18.25
N GLU A 94 17.69 12.28 19.19
CA GLU A 94 19.12 12.53 19.02
C GLU A 94 20.00 11.40 19.55
N ASP A 95 19.48 10.54 20.43
CA ASP A 95 20.34 9.72 21.30
C ASP A 95 19.91 8.27 21.42
N ILE A 96 18.62 7.96 21.46
CA ILE A 96 18.16 6.60 21.75
C ILE A 96 18.52 5.68 20.58
N TYR A 97 18.37 6.14 19.34
CA TYR A 97 18.70 5.34 18.16
C TYR A 97 20.17 4.88 18.15
N LYS A 98 21.09 5.66 18.74
CA LYS A 98 22.53 5.36 18.76
C LYS A 98 22.83 4.04 19.49
N LYS A 99 21.97 3.62 20.42
CA LYS A 99 22.09 2.35 21.14
C LYS A 99 21.84 1.13 20.24
N TYR A 100 21.10 1.32 19.15
CA TYR A 100 20.61 0.22 18.30
C TYR A 100 21.12 0.31 16.86
N SER A 101 21.56 1.49 16.42
CA SER A 101 21.95 1.73 15.04
C SER A 101 22.95 2.89 14.94
N LYS A 102 23.90 2.75 14.02
CA LYS A 102 24.85 3.82 13.63
C LYS A 102 24.14 5.01 12.94
N TYR A 103 22.91 4.82 12.48
CA TYR A 103 22.12 5.82 11.75
C TYR A 103 20.74 6.01 12.37
N LYS A 104 20.18 7.23 12.30
CA LYS A 104 18.82 7.53 12.77
C LYS A 104 17.82 6.54 12.17
N ILE A 105 17.00 5.96 13.03
CA ILE A 105 15.98 4.99 12.66
C ILE A 105 14.78 5.76 12.11
N SER A 106 14.39 5.48 10.88
CA SER A 106 13.21 6.09 10.26
C SER A 106 11.95 5.34 10.67
N TRP A 107 10.88 6.08 10.99
CA TRP A 107 9.56 5.51 11.26
C TRP A 107 9.05 4.61 10.10
N SER A 108 9.46 4.91 8.86
CA SER A 108 9.05 4.18 7.65
C SER A 108 9.47 2.71 7.65
N ILE A 109 10.52 2.36 8.40
CA ILE A 109 10.97 0.97 8.60
C ILE A 109 9.86 0.17 9.29
N TYR A 110 9.09 0.77 10.20
CA TYR A 110 8.00 0.10 10.90
C TYR A 110 6.79 -0.18 10.00
N LYS A 111 6.56 0.66 8.99
CA LYS A 111 5.55 0.39 7.95
C LYS A 111 5.89 -0.90 7.19
N THR A 112 7.16 -1.10 6.87
CA THR A 112 7.63 -2.26 6.12
C THR A 112 7.71 -3.52 6.98
N ARG A 113 8.21 -3.41 8.22
CA ARG A 113 8.52 -4.57 9.09
C ARG A 113 7.37 -5.04 9.96
N PHE A 114 6.49 -4.13 10.35
CA PHE A 114 5.39 -4.41 11.29
C PHE A 114 4.03 -4.01 10.72
N GLY A 115 3.93 -3.58 9.45
CA GLY A 115 2.67 -3.09 8.87
C GLY A 115 2.24 -1.72 9.39
N GLY A 116 3.11 -1.00 10.11
CA GLY A 116 2.85 0.34 10.61
C GLY A 116 3.43 0.59 12.00
N LEU A 117 3.63 1.87 12.33
CA LEU A 117 4.10 2.29 13.66
C LEU A 117 3.15 1.85 14.77
N ARG A 118 1.83 1.95 14.54
CA ARG A 118 0.81 1.54 15.51
C ARG A 118 0.92 0.06 15.89
N LYS A 119 1.10 -0.81 14.89
CA LYS A 119 1.23 -2.26 15.11
C LYS A 119 2.55 -2.60 15.81
N ALA A 120 3.61 -1.86 15.53
CA ALA A 120 4.86 -1.97 16.30
C ALA A 120 4.70 -1.54 17.77
N ILE A 121 3.91 -0.49 18.04
CA ILE A 121 3.58 -0.03 19.39
C ILE A 121 2.80 -1.11 20.15
N GLU A 122 1.84 -1.77 19.50
CA GLU A 122 1.09 -2.89 20.08
C GLU A 122 2.02 -4.07 20.46
N LEU A 123 3.07 -4.29 19.67
CA LEU A 123 4.07 -5.34 19.92
C LEU A 123 5.08 -4.98 21.04
N MET A 124 5.13 -3.74 21.52
CA MET A 124 5.98 -3.36 22.65
C MET A 124 5.56 -4.03 23.96
N GLY A 125 4.27 -4.38 24.09
CA GLY A 125 3.68 -4.93 25.32
C GLY A 125 3.80 -6.44 25.50
N GLY A 126 4.55 -7.15 24.66
CA GLY A 126 4.47 -8.62 24.59
C GLY A 126 5.76 -9.34 24.22
N GLY A 127 6.80 -9.20 25.05
CA GLY A 127 7.94 -10.11 25.05
C GLY A 127 7.65 -11.36 25.90
N ALA A 128 6.86 -12.31 25.41
CA ALA A 128 6.88 -13.70 25.87
C ALA A 128 6.16 -14.60 24.85
N THR A 129 6.92 -15.44 24.18
CA THR A 129 6.45 -16.56 23.38
C THR A 129 5.52 -17.48 24.19
N LYS A 130 4.28 -17.70 23.72
CA LYS A 130 3.54 -18.94 23.98
C LYS A 130 2.88 -19.43 22.71
N SER A 131 3.35 -20.59 22.23
CA SER A 131 2.64 -21.47 21.30
C SER A 131 1.24 -21.78 21.84
N PRO A 132 0.26 -22.05 20.95
CA PRO A 132 -1.14 -22.17 21.35
C PRO A 132 -1.34 -23.46 22.16
N LYS A 133 -1.92 -23.32 23.36
CA LYS A 133 -2.61 -24.42 24.04
C LYS A 133 -4.02 -23.99 24.42
N PRO A 134 -4.99 -24.92 24.33
CA PRO A 134 -6.40 -24.62 24.36
C PRO A 134 -6.82 -24.29 25.79
N SER A 135 -7.57 -23.22 25.97
CA SER A 135 -8.19 -22.91 27.25
C SER A 135 -9.68 -22.67 27.03
N VAL A 136 -10.41 -23.77 27.27
CA VAL A 136 -11.67 -23.86 28.01
C VAL A 136 -12.62 -22.68 27.84
N ILE A 137 -13.72 -23.01 27.16
CA ILE A 137 -14.98 -22.29 27.12
C ILE A 137 -15.38 -21.91 28.56
N ASN A 138 -15.22 -20.63 28.89
CA ASN A 138 -16.09 -19.99 29.88
C ASN A 138 -17.18 -19.26 29.09
N LYS A 139 -18.35 -19.91 29.01
CA LYS A 139 -19.59 -19.29 28.52
C LYS A 139 -19.88 -18.08 29.42
N ASN A 140 -19.79 -16.89 28.83
CA ASN A 140 -20.56 -15.67 29.14
C ASN A 140 -19.67 -14.41 29.12
N LYS A 141 -19.47 -13.87 27.91
CA LYS A 141 -19.68 -12.45 27.55
C LYS A 141 -19.31 -12.27 26.08
N GLN A 142 -20.33 -12.29 25.22
CA GLN A 142 -20.23 -11.90 23.82
C GLN A 142 -19.88 -10.41 23.73
N GLY A 143 -18.79 -10.12 23.04
CA GLY A 143 -18.34 -8.77 22.70
C GLY A 143 -17.27 -8.88 21.62
N ASN A 144 -17.72 -9.08 20.38
CA ASN A 144 -16.88 -9.31 19.21
C ASN A 144 -16.08 -8.02 18.91
N THR A 145 -14.88 -7.89 19.50
CA THR A 145 -14.02 -6.71 19.32
C THR A 145 -13.10 -6.93 18.13
N GLU A 146 -13.67 -7.03 16.93
CA GLU A 146 -12.88 -6.92 15.70
C GLU A 146 -12.29 -5.50 15.62
N LEU A 147 -10.97 -5.39 15.49
CA LEU A 147 -10.31 -4.10 15.33
C LEU A 147 -10.77 -3.45 14.00
N PRO A 148 -11.25 -2.19 13.99
CA PRO A 148 -11.82 -1.54 12.79
C PRO A 148 -10.91 -1.43 11.56
N TRP A 149 -9.60 -1.63 11.72
CA TRP A 149 -8.62 -1.58 10.63
C TRP A 149 -8.46 -2.94 9.92
N GLU A 150 -8.64 -4.05 10.63
CA GLU A 150 -8.68 -5.40 10.04
C GLU A 150 -9.92 -5.51 9.16
N ARG A 151 -11.07 -5.05 9.66
CA ARG A 151 -12.27 -4.87 8.82
C ARG A 151 -11.95 -4.08 7.56
N ARG A 152 -11.39 -2.87 7.65
CA ARG A 152 -11.15 -2.07 6.45
C ARG A 152 -10.27 -2.77 5.40
N ARG A 153 -9.29 -3.57 5.81
CA ARG A 153 -8.48 -4.38 4.88
C ARG A 153 -9.27 -5.52 4.26
N PHE A 154 -9.95 -6.33 5.08
CA PHE A 154 -10.76 -7.45 4.59
C PHE A 154 -11.87 -7.01 3.65
N TRP A 155 -12.51 -5.88 3.95
CA TRP A 155 -13.61 -5.35 3.14
C TRP A 155 -13.13 -4.75 1.81
N GLY A 156 -11.91 -4.19 1.76
CA GLY A 156 -11.28 -3.76 0.51
C GLY A 156 -10.96 -4.95 -0.39
N GLU A 157 -10.27 -5.96 0.16
CA GLU A 157 -9.90 -7.18 -0.55
C GLU A 157 -11.14 -7.98 -1.00
N ALA A 158 -12.16 -8.08 -0.15
CA ALA A 158 -13.43 -8.71 -0.52
C ALA A 158 -14.15 -7.96 -1.65
N ALA A 159 -14.07 -6.62 -1.67
CA ALA A 159 -14.66 -5.83 -2.75
C ALA A 159 -13.93 -6.08 -4.09
N GLU A 160 -12.59 -6.13 -4.08
CA GLU A 160 -11.79 -6.46 -5.26
C GLU A 160 -12.11 -7.86 -5.80
N ILE A 161 -12.13 -8.87 -4.93
CA ILE A 161 -12.48 -10.24 -5.31
C ILE A 161 -13.92 -10.31 -5.86
N HIS A 162 -14.86 -9.60 -5.26
CA HIS A 162 -16.26 -9.58 -5.72
C HIS A 162 -16.39 -8.94 -7.10
N VAL A 163 -15.73 -7.80 -7.34
CA VAL A 163 -15.70 -7.16 -8.65
C VAL A 163 -15.05 -8.08 -9.69
N MET A 164 -13.95 -8.75 -9.35
CA MET A 164 -13.30 -9.71 -10.24
C MET A 164 -14.25 -10.87 -10.59
N ALA A 165 -14.98 -11.41 -9.62
CA ALA A 165 -15.98 -12.45 -9.85
C ALA A 165 -17.10 -11.97 -10.81
N GLU A 166 -17.62 -10.77 -10.60
CA GLU A 166 -18.64 -10.17 -11.49
C GLU A 166 -18.13 -9.99 -12.93
N LEU A 167 -16.88 -9.58 -13.10
CA LEU A 167 -16.23 -9.48 -14.41
C LEU A 167 -16.08 -10.85 -15.07
N LEU A 168 -15.63 -11.88 -14.34
CA LEU A 168 -15.50 -13.24 -14.84
C LEU A 168 -16.85 -13.82 -15.29
N TYR A 169 -17.91 -13.66 -14.50
CA TYR A 169 -19.27 -14.09 -14.88
C TYR A 169 -19.78 -13.41 -16.16
N ARG A 170 -19.24 -12.23 -16.51
CA ARG A 170 -19.57 -11.48 -17.72
C ARG A 170 -18.62 -11.72 -18.89
N GLY A 171 -17.77 -12.75 -18.79
CA GLY A 171 -16.88 -13.17 -19.86
C GLY A 171 -15.66 -12.28 -20.07
N PHE A 172 -15.27 -11.49 -19.06
CA PHE A 172 -13.96 -10.85 -19.06
C PHE A 172 -12.90 -11.86 -18.58
N GLN A 173 -11.70 -11.80 -19.16
CA GLN A 173 -10.51 -12.43 -18.59
C GLN A 173 -9.92 -11.46 -17.56
N ALA A 174 -10.30 -11.60 -16.29
CA ALA A 174 -9.93 -10.67 -15.22
C ALA A 174 -8.89 -11.26 -14.25
N ALA A 175 -7.99 -10.42 -13.75
CA ALA A 175 -6.98 -10.77 -12.74
C ALA A 175 -6.58 -9.56 -11.90
N ASN A 176 -6.18 -9.79 -10.65
CA ASN A 176 -5.64 -8.74 -9.78
C ASN A 176 -4.26 -8.26 -10.27
N ILE A 177 -3.98 -6.97 -10.10
CA ILE A 177 -2.69 -6.37 -10.43
C ILE A 177 -1.79 -6.44 -9.18
N PRO A 178 -0.67 -7.19 -9.19
CA PRO A 178 0.16 -7.37 -8.01
C PRO A 178 1.04 -6.16 -7.66
N VAL A 179 1.09 -5.14 -8.52
CA VAL A 179 1.89 -3.92 -8.35
C VAL A 179 1.00 -2.74 -7.96
N ASP A 180 1.34 -2.06 -6.87
CA ASP A 180 0.60 -0.91 -6.32
C ASP A 180 0.83 0.35 -7.17
N GLU A 181 0.13 0.44 -8.30
CA GLU A 181 0.07 1.63 -9.16
C GLU A 181 -1.24 2.41 -9.02
N GLY A 182 -2.11 1.99 -8.09
CA GLY A 182 -3.44 2.56 -7.89
C GLY A 182 -4.54 1.93 -8.76
N LEU A 183 -4.22 0.87 -9.51
CA LEU A 183 -5.16 0.01 -10.22
C LEU A 183 -5.19 -1.35 -9.54
N ASP A 184 -6.39 -1.89 -9.34
CA ASP A 184 -6.59 -3.09 -8.53
C ASP A 184 -6.80 -4.33 -9.42
N ILE A 185 -7.52 -4.18 -10.55
CA ILE A 185 -7.86 -5.29 -11.46
C ILE A 185 -7.55 -4.92 -12.91
N LEU A 186 -6.99 -5.87 -13.65
CA LEU A 186 -6.85 -5.88 -15.10
C LEU A 186 -7.90 -6.82 -15.68
N ALA A 187 -8.59 -6.43 -16.74
CA ALA A 187 -9.45 -7.35 -17.47
C ALA A 187 -9.37 -7.20 -18.99
N VAL A 188 -9.54 -8.30 -19.71
CA VAL A 188 -9.54 -8.32 -21.19
C VAL A 188 -10.86 -8.88 -21.70
N LYS A 189 -11.48 -8.20 -22.66
CA LYS A 189 -12.68 -8.69 -23.37
C LYS A 189 -12.68 -8.17 -24.80
N LYS A 190 -12.98 -9.03 -25.78
CA LYS A 190 -13.01 -8.69 -27.21
C LYS A 190 -11.74 -7.96 -27.69
N ASN A 191 -10.57 -8.43 -27.25
CA ASN A 191 -9.26 -7.85 -27.57
C ASN A 191 -9.05 -6.40 -27.10
N ARG A 192 -9.85 -5.93 -26.14
CA ARG A 192 -9.67 -4.65 -25.43
C ARG A 192 -9.27 -4.92 -23.99
N THR A 193 -8.41 -4.06 -23.48
CA THR A 193 -7.88 -4.12 -22.12
C THR A 193 -8.49 -3.01 -21.27
N TYR A 194 -9.04 -3.39 -20.13
CA TYR A 194 -9.70 -2.52 -19.17
C TYR A 194 -8.96 -2.58 -17.84
N TYR A 195 -8.94 -1.45 -17.15
CA TYR A 195 -8.32 -1.34 -15.84
C TYR A 195 -9.36 -0.84 -14.84
N PHE A 196 -9.36 -1.41 -13.64
CA PHE A 196 -10.33 -1.05 -12.62
C PHE A 196 -9.64 -0.63 -11.34
N GLN A 197 -10.10 0.48 -10.76
CA GLN A 197 -9.83 0.83 -9.38
C GLN A 197 -11.09 0.56 -8.55
N VAL A 198 -10.94 -0.27 -7.51
CA VAL A 198 -12.03 -0.71 -6.65
C VAL A 198 -11.93 -0.02 -5.29
N LYS A 199 -13.08 0.41 -4.76
CA LYS A 199 -13.18 0.96 -3.40
C LYS A 199 -14.45 0.46 -2.73
N HIS A 200 -14.30 -0.06 -1.52
CA HIS A 200 -15.43 -0.42 -0.68
C HIS A 200 -15.96 0.80 0.08
N LYS A 201 -17.29 0.94 0.14
CA LYS A 201 -17.95 2.01 0.89
C LYS A 201 -19.17 1.50 1.63
N ASP A 202 -19.10 1.56 2.96
CA ASP A 202 -20.27 1.45 3.83
C ASP A 202 -21.01 2.80 3.87
N LEU A 203 -22.27 2.81 3.44
CA LEU A 203 -23.13 3.99 3.40
C LEU A 203 -23.70 4.38 4.76
N ASN A 204 -23.67 3.51 5.76
CA ASN A 204 -24.00 3.87 7.13
C ASN A 204 -22.96 4.83 7.74
N ASN A 205 -21.77 4.91 7.12
CA ASN A 205 -20.71 5.82 7.49
C ASN A 205 -20.72 7.06 6.58
N ASN A 206 -20.54 8.26 7.15
CA ASN A 206 -20.46 9.52 6.38
C ASN A 206 -19.08 9.82 5.75
N GLN A 207 -18.09 8.93 5.92
CA GLN A 207 -16.75 9.13 5.36
C GLN A 207 -16.76 9.21 3.83
N ALA A 208 -16.08 10.21 3.27
CA ALA A 208 -15.87 10.27 1.83
C ALA A 208 -15.03 9.09 1.33
N ILE A 209 -15.27 8.69 0.08
CA ILE A 209 -14.34 7.83 -0.65
C ILE A 209 -13.23 8.73 -1.18
N LYS A 210 -11.98 8.40 -0.84
CA LYS A 210 -10.82 9.16 -1.28
C LYS A 210 -10.10 8.45 -2.42
N ILE A 211 -9.87 9.18 -3.50
CA ILE A 211 -8.96 8.80 -4.58
C ILE A 211 -7.74 9.71 -4.48
N THR A 212 -6.52 9.18 -4.45
CA THR A 212 -5.33 10.03 -4.39
C THR A 212 -5.07 10.67 -5.76
N LYS A 213 -4.63 11.94 -5.78
CA LYS A 213 -4.26 12.62 -7.03
C LYS A 213 -3.23 11.83 -7.82
N SER A 214 -2.23 11.30 -7.12
CA SER A 214 -1.20 10.45 -7.71
C SER A 214 -1.75 9.19 -8.40
N SER A 215 -2.83 8.58 -7.88
CA SER A 215 -3.48 7.42 -8.48
C SER A 215 -4.32 7.83 -9.68
N PHE A 216 -5.02 8.95 -9.59
CA PHE A 216 -5.88 9.47 -10.65
C PHE A 216 -5.09 9.99 -11.86
N GLU A 217 -4.02 10.75 -11.62
CA GLU A 217 -3.21 11.37 -12.69
C GLU A 217 -2.35 10.35 -13.45
N LYS A 218 -1.81 9.34 -12.74
CA LYS A 218 -1.00 8.27 -13.37
C LYS A 218 -1.82 7.34 -14.26
N THR A 219 -3.12 7.22 -13.97
CA THR A 219 -4.03 6.34 -14.69
C THR A 219 -4.75 7.05 -15.83
N GLY A 220 -4.41 8.31 -16.13
CA GLY A 220 -5.04 9.16 -17.16
C GLY A 220 -4.83 8.75 -18.62
N GLY A 221 -4.47 7.49 -18.89
CA GLY A 221 -4.39 6.93 -20.24
C GLY A 221 -4.89 5.47 -20.25
N GLY A 222 -5.95 5.19 -21.02
CA GLY A 222 -6.54 3.85 -21.18
C GLY A 222 -8.02 3.77 -20.79
N GLU A 223 -8.63 2.59 -20.97
CA GLU A 223 -10.02 2.26 -20.57
C GLU A 223 -10.10 1.99 -19.06
N VAL A 224 -9.95 3.04 -18.26
CA VAL A 224 -9.97 2.97 -16.79
C VAL A 224 -11.38 3.20 -16.24
N TYR A 225 -11.80 2.35 -15.32
CA TYR A 225 -13.07 2.42 -14.62
C TYR A 225 -12.87 2.44 -13.10
N TYR A 226 -13.69 3.21 -12.41
CA TYR A 226 -13.79 3.22 -10.95
C TYR A 226 -15.02 2.42 -10.55
N ILE A 227 -14.84 1.42 -9.70
CA ILE A 227 -15.94 0.61 -9.16
C ILE A 227 -16.03 0.83 -7.67
N PHE A 228 -17.12 1.45 -7.22
CA PHE A 228 -17.42 1.57 -5.81
C PHE A 228 -18.41 0.49 -5.40
N VAL A 229 -17.98 -0.40 -4.51
CA VAL A 229 -18.84 -1.42 -3.92
C VAL A 229 -19.54 -0.79 -2.72
N LEU A 230 -20.80 -0.42 -2.91
CA LEU A 230 -21.62 0.29 -1.95
C LEU A 230 -22.41 -0.70 -1.10
N LEU A 231 -22.09 -0.77 0.19
CA LEU A 231 -22.87 -1.52 1.18
C LEU A 231 -23.97 -0.62 1.75
N SER A 232 -25.22 -1.03 1.59
CA SER A 232 -26.39 -0.42 2.21
C SER A 232 -27.20 -1.53 2.85
N GLU A 233 -27.41 -1.46 4.18
CA GLU A 233 -28.00 -2.57 4.94
C GLU A 233 -27.16 -3.84 4.69
N ASP A 234 -27.72 -4.86 4.06
CA ASP A 234 -27.00 -6.10 3.68
C ASP A 234 -26.85 -6.27 2.16
N LYS A 235 -27.23 -5.25 1.38
CA LYS A 235 -27.14 -5.26 -0.08
C LYS A 235 -25.85 -4.59 -0.54
N ARG A 236 -25.18 -5.23 -1.51
CA ARG A 236 -24.04 -4.67 -2.23
C ARG A 236 -24.49 -4.24 -3.61
N ASP A 237 -24.35 -2.96 -3.89
CA ASP A 237 -24.56 -2.39 -5.22
C ASP A 237 -23.23 -1.88 -5.77
N PHE A 238 -23.07 -1.93 -7.08
CA PHE A 238 -21.84 -1.52 -7.77
C PHE A 238 -22.09 -0.21 -8.48
N LEU A 239 -21.29 0.80 -8.16
CA LEU A 239 -21.28 2.05 -8.89
C LEU A 239 -20.07 2.06 -9.83
N ILE A 240 -20.32 1.99 -11.14
CA ILE A 240 -19.31 1.80 -12.18
C ILE A 240 -19.17 3.09 -12.97
N ILE A 241 -18.02 3.75 -12.86
CA ILE A 241 -17.81 5.09 -13.39
C ILE A 241 -16.56 5.10 -14.28
N PRO A 242 -16.69 5.45 -15.57
CA PRO A 242 -15.54 5.63 -16.45
C PRO A 242 -14.64 6.79 -16.00
N TYR A 243 -13.35 6.71 -16.31
CA TYR A 243 -12.38 7.75 -15.96
C TYR A 243 -12.77 9.15 -16.44
N HIS A 244 -13.22 9.28 -17.69
CA HIS A 244 -13.61 10.58 -18.24
C HIS A 244 -14.76 11.22 -17.45
N MET A 245 -15.69 10.42 -16.93
CA MET A 245 -16.79 10.93 -16.09
C MET A 245 -16.30 11.39 -14.72
N MET A 246 -15.37 10.65 -14.11
CA MET A 246 -14.71 11.10 -12.89
C MET A 246 -13.96 12.43 -13.11
N ASN A 247 -13.26 12.56 -14.24
CA ASN A 247 -12.54 13.78 -14.61
C ASN A 247 -13.49 14.98 -14.77
N ASP A 248 -14.63 14.78 -15.45
CA ASP A 248 -15.63 15.83 -15.60
C ASP A 248 -16.23 16.24 -14.26
N TRP A 249 -16.53 15.30 -13.36
CA TRP A 249 -17.06 15.65 -12.04
C TRP A 249 -16.06 16.37 -11.15
N ILE A 250 -14.76 16.13 -11.32
CA ILE A 250 -13.69 16.90 -10.67
C ILE A 250 -13.68 18.32 -11.24
N ARG A 251 -13.70 18.47 -12.57
CA ARG A 251 -13.73 19.79 -13.24
C ARG A 251 -14.97 20.62 -12.90
N GLU A 252 -16.13 19.98 -12.85
CA GLU A 252 -17.42 20.57 -12.47
C GLU A 252 -17.54 20.84 -10.96
N LYS A 253 -16.51 20.51 -10.17
CA LYS A 253 -16.48 20.64 -8.70
C LYS A 253 -17.62 19.88 -8.01
N ILE A 254 -18.12 18.80 -8.62
CA ILE A 254 -19.07 17.88 -8.00
C ILE A 254 -18.34 17.04 -6.95
N VAL A 255 -17.12 16.60 -7.28
CA VAL A 255 -16.16 15.96 -6.37
C VAL A 255 -15.33 17.02 -5.67
N GLU A 256 -15.08 16.86 -4.37
CA GLU A 256 -14.25 17.82 -3.62
C GLU A 256 -12.77 17.55 -3.92
N ASP A 257 -12.07 18.59 -4.38
CA ASP A 257 -10.63 18.57 -4.65
C ASP A 257 -9.86 19.06 -3.42
N THR A 258 -9.04 18.17 -2.84
CA THR A 258 -8.14 18.49 -1.72
C THR A 258 -6.68 18.45 -2.17
N ASN A 259 -5.77 18.96 -1.33
CA ASN A 259 -4.33 18.94 -1.64
C ASN A 259 -3.79 17.54 -1.96
N ASP A 260 -4.39 16.49 -1.40
CA ASP A 260 -3.88 15.13 -1.44
C ASP A 260 -4.82 14.10 -2.10
N GLY A 261 -5.97 14.54 -2.64
CA GLY A 261 -6.91 13.64 -3.30
C GLY A 261 -8.21 14.29 -3.74
N TYR A 262 -9.07 13.43 -4.27
CA TYR A 262 -10.45 13.73 -4.64
C TYR A 262 -11.38 12.99 -3.69
N LEU A 263 -12.32 13.70 -3.07
CA LEU A 263 -13.25 13.18 -2.07
C LEU A 263 -14.67 13.08 -2.63
N LEU A 264 -15.18 11.86 -2.70
CA LEU A 264 -16.53 11.55 -3.17
C LEU A 264 -17.45 11.28 -1.98
N TYR A 265 -18.47 12.12 -1.82
CA TYR A 265 -19.50 11.94 -0.79
C TYR A 265 -20.75 11.33 -1.40
N ILE A 266 -20.74 10.00 -1.51
CA ILE A 266 -21.90 9.24 -1.99
C ILE A 266 -22.86 9.01 -0.82
N LYS A 267 -24.14 9.36 -1.02
CA LYS A 267 -25.22 9.15 -0.06
C LYS A 267 -26.40 8.45 -0.74
N LYS A 268 -27.14 7.66 0.02
CA LYS A 268 -28.42 7.09 -0.41
C LYS A 268 -29.57 7.97 0.12
N ARG A 269 -30.42 8.49 -0.77
CA ARG A 269 -31.62 9.28 -0.43
C ARG A 269 -32.79 8.76 -1.25
N ASN A 270 -33.94 8.51 -0.64
CA ASN A 270 -35.14 7.98 -1.32
C ASN A 270 -34.84 6.77 -2.23
N ASN A 271 -34.01 5.84 -1.74
CA ASN A 271 -33.53 4.67 -2.47
C ASN A 271 -32.69 4.97 -3.74
N GLN A 272 -32.18 6.20 -3.90
CA GLN A 272 -31.29 6.61 -4.98
C GLN A 272 -29.92 7.00 -4.45
N TYR A 273 -28.88 6.62 -5.19
CA TYR A 273 -27.51 7.01 -4.92
C TYR A 273 -27.23 8.40 -5.50
N MET A 274 -26.70 9.28 -4.67
CA MET A 274 -26.47 10.68 -4.99
C MET A 274 -25.02 11.06 -4.69
N LEU A 275 -24.44 11.88 -5.58
CA LEU A 275 -23.18 12.59 -5.36
C LEU A 275 -23.48 14.08 -5.44
N LYS A 276 -23.38 14.78 -4.29
CA LYS A 276 -24.02 16.11 -4.11
C LYS A 276 -25.50 16.06 -4.54
N GLU A 277 -25.85 16.79 -5.59
CA GLU A 277 -27.20 16.91 -6.15
C GLU A 277 -27.40 16.02 -7.38
N LYS A 278 -26.33 15.38 -7.87
CA LYS A 278 -26.38 14.51 -9.06
C LYS A 278 -26.85 13.11 -8.69
N THR A 279 -27.83 12.60 -9.43
CA THR A 279 -28.24 11.19 -9.34
C THR A 279 -27.24 10.28 -10.05
N LEU A 280 -26.95 9.14 -9.44
CA LEU A 280 -25.98 8.15 -9.93
C LEU A 280 -26.65 6.93 -10.57
N LYS A 281 -27.97 6.98 -10.82
CA LYS A 281 -28.76 5.86 -11.35
C LYS A 281 -28.15 5.23 -12.61
N ASN A 282 -27.63 6.04 -13.52
CA ASN A 282 -27.07 5.58 -14.81
C ASN A 282 -25.76 4.80 -14.66
N TYR A 283 -25.13 4.84 -13.49
CA TYR A 283 -23.87 4.15 -13.20
C TYR A 283 -24.07 2.95 -12.27
N LEU A 284 -25.30 2.69 -11.82
CA LEU A 284 -25.62 1.67 -10.84
C LEU A 284 -25.78 0.30 -11.52
N ASN A 285 -24.94 -0.66 -11.14
CA ASN A 285 -24.87 -2.02 -11.66
C ASN A 285 -24.80 -2.09 -13.19
N ASN A 286 -24.26 -1.03 -13.82
CA ASN A 286 -24.26 -0.87 -15.26
C ASN A 286 -23.02 -1.50 -15.91
N TRP A 287 -22.88 -2.80 -15.71
CA TRP A 287 -21.73 -3.58 -16.19
C TRP A 287 -21.64 -3.66 -17.72
N GLU A 288 -22.78 -3.51 -18.39
CA GLU A 288 -22.87 -3.58 -19.86
C GLU A 288 -22.22 -2.38 -20.56
N ASP A 289 -22.02 -1.26 -19.85
CA ASP A 289 -21.39 -0.07 -20.40
C ASP A 289 -19.86 -0.11 -20.37
N ILE A 290 -19.27 -1.20 -19.85
CA ILE A 290 -17.84 -1.47 -19.98
C ILE A 290 -17.56 -1.98 -21.41
N LYS A 291 -17.16 -1.07 -22.31
CA LYS A 291 -16.98 -1.32 -23.75
C LYS A 291 -15.66 -0.79 -24.27
#